data_AF-A0A0K8QDH0-F1
#
_entry.id   AF-A0A0K8QDH0-F1
#
_cell.length_a   1.000
_cell.length_b   1.000
_cell.length_c   1.000
_cell.angle_alpha   90.00
_cell.angle_beta   90.00
_cell.angle_gamma   90.00
#
_symmetry.space_group_name_H-M   'P 1'
#
loop_
_entity.id
_entity.type
_entity.pdbx_description
1 polymer ?
#
loop_
_entity_poly.entity_id
_entity_poly.type
_entity_poly.pdbx_seq_one_letter_code
_entity_poly.pdbx_strand_id
1 'polypeptide(L)'
;MVTQFGMSERIGAVKLGAGGGEPFLGRDMAQERNYSDSVAYIVDEEVRRLIDQAHDEAYAILTENRDVLDQLALELLERETLNQAEIAHIFRDIRKRDFREVWLSKESRPVQTIPPVESRAEKAEREAQEQAKAARLEEPLDAQPPHPQGVGSQESFTGQGPDAGTDVSHQG
;
A
#
# COMPACT_ATOMS: atom_id res chain seq x y z
N MET A 1 -16.90 -5.07 12.13
CA MET A 1 -17.17 -3.69 11.68
C MET A 1 -18.35 -3.08 12.44
N VAL A 2 -19.55 -3.63 12.28
CA VAL A 2 -20.79 -3.09 12.90
C VAL A 2 -20.78 -3.15 14.45
N THR A 3 -20.45 -4.29 15.05
CA THR A 3 -20.53 -4.48 16.52
C THR A 3 -19.31 -3.98 17.30
N GLN A 4 -18.09 -4.19 16.79
CA GLN A 4 -16.87 -3.89 17.54
C GLN A 4 -16.32 -2.48 17.31
N PHE A 5 -16.54 -1.91 16.12
CA PHE A 5 -15.94 -0.65 15.69
C PHE A 5 -16.96 0.48 15.52
N GLY A 6 -18.26 0.21 15.74
CA GLY A 6 -19.32 1.21 15.62
C GLY A 6 -19.46 1.78 14.21
N MET A 7 -19.15 0.98 13.17
CA MET A 7 -19.22 1.38 11.76
C MET A 7 -20.64 1.23 11.19
N SER A 8 -21.65 1.67 11.93
CA SER A 8 -23.04 1.77 11.48
C SER A 8 -23.70 3.00 12.08
N GLU A 9 -24.37 3.80 11.26
CA GLU A 9 -25.06 5.02 11.68
C GLU A 9 -26.24 4.72 12.60
N ARG A 10 -26.91 3.58 12.40
CA ARG A 10 -28.11 3.19 13.14
C ARG A 10 -27.80 2.73 14.56
N ILE A 11 -26.64 2.11 14.76
CA ILE A 11 -26.16 1.66 16.06
C ILE A 11 -25.33 2.75 16.75
N GLY A 12 -24.60 3.53 15.95
CA GLY A 12 -23.69 4.56 16.42
C GLY A 12 -22.32 4.02 16.83
N ALA A 13 -21.49 4.89 17.39
CA ALA A 13 -20.12 4.61 17.80
C ALA A 13 -20.07 3.85 19.15
N VAL A 14 -20.75 2.71 19.23
CA VAL A 14 -20.85 1.88 20.44
C VAL A 14 -20.29 0.50 20.15
N LYS A 15 -19.50 -0.03 21.10
CA LYS A 15 -19.08 -1.43 21.08
C LYS A 15 -20.18 -2.30 21.67
N LEU A 16 -20.76 -3.17 20.83
CA LEU A 16 -21.75 -4.15 21.23
C LEU A 16 -21.08 -5.51 21.50
N GLY A 17 -21.38 -6.08 22.67
CA GLY A 17 -20.85 -7.36 23.14
C GLY A 17 -19.59 -7.23 23.99
N ALA A 18 -19.42 -8.15 24.93
CA ALA A 18 -18.18 -8.27 25.70
C ALA A 18 -17.07 -8.75 24.75
N GLY A 19 -16.01 -7.95 24.63
CA GLY A 19 -14.76 -8.41 24.04
C GLY A 19 -14.30 -9.65 24.81
N GLY A 20 -13.79 -10.64 24.09
CA GLY A 20 -13.51 -11.98 24.59
C GLY A 20 -12.94 -11.99 26.01
N GLY A 21 -13.51 -12.85 26.85
CA GLY A 21 -12.95 -13.15 28.17
C GLY A 21 -11.49 -13.56 28.06
N GLU A 22 -10.76 -13.42 29.17
CA GLU A 22 -9.34 -13.79 29.22
C GLU A 22 -9.10 -15.17 28.57
N PRO A 23 -8.08 -15.32 27.70
CA PRO A 23 -7.79 -16.58 27.00
C PRO A 23 -7.55 -17.78 27.94
N PHE A 24 -7.37 -17.52 29.24
CA PHE A 24 -7.06 -18.49 30.29
C PHE A 24 -8.27 -18.99 31.09
N LEU A 25 -9.41 -18.29 31.01
CA LEU A 25 -10.67 -18.74 31.60
C LEU A 25 -11.47 -19.39 30.47
N GLY A 26 -11.66 -20.72 30.59
CA GLY A 26 -12.23 -21.59 29.58
C GLY A 26 -13.25 -20.92 28.65
N ARG A 27 -13.04 -21.12 27.36
CA ARG A 27 -13.73 -20.58 26.18
C ARG A 27 -15.27 -20.69 26.18
N ASP A 28 -15.86 -21.26 27.22
CA ASP A 28 -17.25 -21.68 27.32
C ASP A 28 -18.08 -20.98 28.41
N MET A 29 -17.50 -20.03 29.16
CA MET A 29 -18.34 -19.12 29.97
C MET A 29 -18.91 -18.04 29.04
N ALA A 30 -19.95 -18.46 28.31
CA ALA A 30 -20.88 -17.70 27.48
C ALA A 30 -20.45 -16.28 27.10
N GLN A 31 -20.23 -16.05 25.80
CA GLN A 31 -20.30 -14.71 25.22
C GLN A 31 -21.70 -14.14 25.49
N GLU A 32 -21.87 -13.49 26.64
CA GLU A 32 -23.14 -12.92 27.04
C GLU A 32 -23.44 -11.74 26.11
N ARG A 33 -24.53 -11.87 25.35
CA ARG A 33 -25.02 -10.81 24.47
C ARG A 33 -25.61 -9.73 25.37
N ASN A 34 -24.78 -8.75 25.73
CA ASN A 34 -25.18 -7.60 26.55
C ASN A 34 -25.97 -6.55 25.73
N TYR A 35 -26.94 -6.97 24.92
CA TYR A 35 -27.79 -6.08 24.13
C TYR A 35 -29.14 -6.75 23.82
N SER A 36 -30.18 -5.94 23.59
CA SER A 36 -31.55 -6.41 23.37
C SER A 36 -31.72 -7.11 22.01
N ASP A 37 -32.75 -7.95 21.89
CA ASP A 37 -33.16 -8.58 20.62
C ASP A 37 -33.42 -7.55 19.51
N SER A 38 -33.95 -6.37 19.88
CA SER A 38 -34.16 -5.27 18.94
C SER A 38 -32.85 -4.73 18.37
N VAL A 39 -31.79 -4.63 19.18
CA VAL A 39 -30.46 -4.21 18.72
C VAL A 39 -29.80 -5.33 17.92
N ALA A 40 -29.98 -6.60 18.32
CA ALA A 40 -29.50 -7.76 17.57
C ALA A 40 -30.07 -7.78 16.14
N TYR A 41 -31.38 -7.55 16.00
CA TYR A 41 -32.03 -7.46 14.69
C TYR A 41 -31.44 -6.36 13.81
N ILE A 42 -31.19 -5.16 14.37
CA ILE A 42 -30.56 -4.05 13.63
C ILE A 42 -29.14 -4.42 13.19
N VAL A 43 -28.36 -5.10 14.04
CA VAL A 43 -27.02 -5.59 13.68
C VAL A 43 -27.09 -6.52 12.48
N ASP A 44 -27.98 -7.51 12.49
CA ASP A 44 -28.09 -8.49 11.42
C ASP A 44 -28.52 -7.83 10.10
N GLU A 45 -29.44 -6.87 10.16
CA GLU A 45 -29.87 -6.08 9.00
C GLU A 45 -28.71 -5.27 8.41
N GLU A 46 -27.91 -4.60 9.25
CA GLU A 46 -26.75 -3.82 8.79
C GLU A 46 -25.64 -4.70 8.22
N VAL A 47 -25.39 -5.87 8.81
CA VAL A 47 -24.42 -6.84 8.29
C VAL A 47 -24.87 -7.34 6.91
N ARG A 48 -26.14 -7.70 6.77
CA ARG A 48 -26.69 -8.14 5.49
C ARG A 48 -26.58 -7.03 4.44
N ARG A 49 -26.99 -5.80 4.76
CA ARG A 49 -26.87 -4.65 3.86
C ARG A 49 -25.43 -4.43 3.38
N LEU A 50 -24.45 -4.56 4.28
CA LEU A 50 -23.04 -4.39 3.94
C LEU A 50 -22.53 -5.49 3.00
N ILE A 51 -22.93 -6.75 3.24
CA ILE A 51 -22.55 -7.89 2.40
C ILE A 51 -23.21 -7.77 1.02
N ASP A 52 -24.51 -7.53 0.98
CA ASP A 52 -25.28 -7.42 -0.27
C ASP A 52 -24.72 -6.27 -1.12
N GLN A 53 -24.46 -5.10 -0.52
CA GLN A 53 -23.84 -3.98 -1.24
C GLN A 53 -22.45 -4.31 -1.78
N ALA A 54 -21.58 -4.94 -0.98
CA ALA A 54 -20.24 -5.31 -1.41
C ALA A 54 -20.27 -6.37 -2.52
N HIS A 55 -21.21 -7.31 -2.45
CA HIS A 55 -21.42 -8.32 -3.47
C HIS A 55 -21.89 -7.71 -4.79
N ASP A 56 -22.91 -6.85 -4.74
CA ASP A 56 -23.44 -6.19 -5.94
C ASP A 56 -22.39 -5.28 -6.59
N GLU A 57 -21.60 -4.58 -5.77
CA GLU A 57 -20.48 -3.77 -6.24
C GLU A 57 -19.42 -4.62 -6.94
N ALA A 58 -19.01 -5.74 -6.32
CA ALA A 58 -18.05 -6.66 -6.91
C ALA A 58 -18.58 -7.27 -8.21
N TYR A 59 -19.83 -7.72 -8.22
CA TYR A 59 -20.48 -8.27 -9.42
C TYR A 59 -20.50 -7.25 -10.55
N ALA A 60 -20.83 -5.99 -10.26
CA ALA A 60 -20.85 -4.94 -11.24
C ALA A 60 -19.44 -4.62 -11.78
N ILE A 61 -18.40 -4.55 -10.92
CA ILE A 61 -17.01 -4.33 -11.35
C ILE A 61 -16.52 -5.47 -12.25
N LEU A 62 -16.81 -6.72 -11.89
CA LEU A 62 -16.42 -7.90 -12.68
C LEU A 62 -17.14 -7.93 -14.03
N THR A 63 -18.43 -7.60 -14.04
CA THR A 63 -19.23 -7.52 -15.28
C THR A 63 -18.73 -6.40 -16.18
N GLU A 64 -18.44 -5.23 -15.59
CA GLU A 64 -17.90 -4.08 -16.30
C GLU A 64 -16.51 -4.32 -16.84
N ASN A 65 -15.73 -5.29 -16.35
CA ASN A 65 -14.39 -5.64 -16.83
C ASN A 65 -14.33 -7.08 -17.40
N ARG A 66 -15.47 -7.60 -17.89
CA ARG A 66 -15.57 -8.98 -18.36
C ARG A 66 -14.62 -9.29 -19.52
N ASP A 67 -14.42 -8.33 -20.41
CA ASP A 67 -13.46 -8.35 -21.52
C ASP A 67 -12.02 -8.60 -21.03
N VAL A 68 -11.58 -7.89 -20.00
CA VAL A 68 -10.24 -8.07 -19.40
C VAL A 68 -10.13 -9.44 -18.74
N LEU A 69 -11.19 -9.90 -18.06
CA LEU A 69 -11.23 -11.23 -17.45
C LEU A 69 -11.21 -12.36 -18.47
N ASP A 70 -11.85 -12.18 -19.63
CA ASP A 70 -11.81 -13.14 -20.73
C ASP A 70 -10.41 -13.25 -21.33
N GLN A 71 -9.70 -12.13 -21.50
CA GLN A 71 -8.29 -12.15 -21.92
C GLN A 71 -7.41 -12.88 -20.90
N LEU A 72 -7.60 -12.61 -19.60
CA LEU A 72 -6.87 -13.32 -18.55
C LEU A 72 -7.12 -14.83 -18.59
N ALA A 73 -8.38 -15.24 -18.79
CA ALA A 73 -8.75 -16.65 -18.86
C ALA A 73 -8.15 -17.35 -20.09
N LEU A 74 -8.14 -16.69 -21.24
CA LEU A 74 -7.51 -17.21 -22.46
C LEU A 74 -6.00 -17.41 -22.28
N GLU A 75 -5.30 -16.43 -21.72
CA GLU A 75 -3.85 -16.53 -21.50
C GLU A 75 -3.52 -17.64 -20.48
N LEU A 76 -4.35 -17.80 -19.44
CA LEU A 76 -4.20 -18.90 -18.48
C LEU A 76 -4.47 -20.28 -19.09
N LEU A 77 -5.37 -20.39 -20.07
CA LEU A 77 -5.59 -21.64 -20.80
C LEU A 77 -4.38 -22.03 -21.65
N GLU A 78 -3.64 -21.05 -22.19
CA GLU A 78 -2.45 -21.29 -22.99
C GLU A 78 -1.20 -21.61 -22.16
N ARG A 79 -1.03 -20.92 -21.02
CA ARG A 79 0.23 -20.91 -20.27
C ARG A 79 0.16 -21.52 -18.88
N GLU A 80 -1.03 -21.87 -18.40
CA GLU A 80 -1.37 -22.42 -17.07
C GLU A 80 -1.03 -21.52 -15.87
N THR A 81 0.00 -20.69 -15.95
CA THR A 81 0.47 -19.79 -14.89
C THR A 81 0.99 -18.50 -15.50
N LEU A 82 0.63 -17.37 -14.88
CA LEU A 82 1.09 -16.03 -15.26
C LEU A 82 1.84 -15.39 -14.10
N ASN A 83 2.90 -14.66 -14.43
CA ASN A 83 3.64 -13.87 -13.46
C ASN A 83 3.03 -12.46 -13.28
N GLN A 84 3.53 -11.72 -12.29
CA GLN A 84 3.03 -10.38 -11.97
C GLN A 84 3.09 -9.39 -13.15
N ALA A 85 4.15 -9.43 -13.95
CA ALA A 85 4.33 -8.49 -15.07
C ALA A 85 3.34 -8.78 -16.21
N GLU A 86 3.05 -10.06 -16.46
CA GLU A 86 2.06 -10.52 -17.44
C GLU A 86 0.64 -10.13 -17.01
N ILE A 87 0.28 -10.35 -15.75
CA ILE A 87 -1.01 -9.91 -15.21
C ILE A 87 -1.13 -8.38 -15.29
N ALA A 88 -0.08 -7.65 -14.91
CA ALA A 88 -0.08 -6.19 -15.00
C ALA A 88 -0.23 -5.68 -16.44
N HIS A 89 0.24 -6.43 -17.43
CA HIS A 89 0.05 -6.11 -18.84
C HIS A 89 -1.43 -6.26 -19.25
N ILE A 90 -2.07 -7.37 -18.89
CA ILE A 90 -3.50 -7.64 -19.16
C ILE A 90 -4.38 -6.60 -18.45
N PHE A 91 -4.01 -6.23 -17.22
CA PHE A 91 -4.82 -5.34 -16.37
C PHE A 91 -4.69 -3.85 -16.72
N ARG A 92 -3.91 -3.49 -17.75
CA ARG A 92 -3.76 -2.08 -18.19
C ARG A 92 -5.10 -1.45 -18.59
N ASP A 93 -5.98 -2.25 -19.17
CA ASP A 93 -7.26 -1.78 -19.72
C ASP A 93 -8.41 -1.86 -18.70
N ILE A 94 -8.11 -2.13 -17.42
CA ILE A 94 -9.13 -2.14 -16.36
C ILE A 94 -9.76 -0.75 -16.21
N ARG A 95 -11.09 -0.75 -16.26
CA ARG A 95 -11.93 0.40 -15.93
C ARG A 95 -12.05 0.53 -14.42
N LYS A 96 -11.27 1.46 -13.86
CA LYS A 96 -11.29 1.78 -12.42
C LYS A 96 -12.52 2.65 -12.11
N ARG A 97 -13.31 2.23 -11.13
CA ARG A 97 -14.40 3.05 -10.57
C ARG A 97 -13.84 4.14 -9.66
N ASP A 98 -14.66 5.17 -9.47
CA ASP A 98 -14.40 6.23 -8.50
C ASP A 98 -14.30 5.67 -7.09
N PHE A 99 -13.59 6.40 -6.23
CA PHE A 99 -13.51 6.05 -4.81
C PHE A 99 -14.90 6.09 -4.19
N ARG A 100 -15.19 5.07 -3.36
CA ARG A 100 -16.41 5.04 -2.56
C ARG A 100 -16.50 6.30 -1.70
N GLU A 101 -17.71 6.85 -1.61
CA GLU A 101 -17.99 7.97 -0.71
C GLU A 101 -17.55 7.64 0.72
N VAL A 102 -16.89 8.60 1.36
CA VAL A 102 -16.39 8.43 2.72
C VAL A 102 -17.59 8.25 3.64
N TRP A 103 -17.65 7.09 4.29
CA TRP A 103 -18.69 6.81 5.28
C TRP A 103 -18.55 7.74 6.50
N LEU A 104 -19.60 8.47 6.82
CA LEU A 104 -19.67 9.34 7.98
C LEU A 104 -20.49 8.68 9.08
N SER A 105 -19.91 8.59 10.28
CA SER A 105 -20.65 8.14 11.48
C SER A 105 -21.92 8.95 11.78
N LYS A 106 -22.02 10.16 11.22
CA LYS A 106 -23.20 11.03 11.27
C LYS A 106 -23.10 12.08 10.16
N GLU A 107 -24.17 12.30 9.39
CA GLU A 107 -24.20 13.30 8.31
C GLU A 107 -23.80 14.71 8.79
N SER A 108 -24.24 15.10 9.99
CA SER A 108 -23.91 16.41 10.59
C SER A 108 -22.43 16.62 10.96
N ARG A 109 -21.55 15.63 10.76
CA ARG A 109 -20.11 15.73 11.06
C ARG A 109 -19.31 15.74 9.75
N PRO A 110 -19.00 16.91 9.17
CA PRO A 110 -18.26 17.00 7.91
C PRO A 110 -16.80 16.54 8.08
N VAL A 111 -16.22 16.02 6.98
CA VAL A 111 -14.78 15.76 6.90
C VAL A 111 -14.04 17.10 6.89
N GLN A 112 -13.12 17.29 7.83
CA GLN A 112 -12.28 18.48 7.87
C GLN A 112 -11.21 18.37 6.78
N THR A 113 -11.11 19.37 5.92
CA THR A 113 -10.09 19.47 4.86
C THR A 113 -8.83 20.21 5.32
N ILE A 114 -8.86 20.76 6.54
CA ILE A 114 -7.73 21.48 7.13
C ILE A 114 -6.64 20.45 7.47
N PRO A 115 -5.40 20.62 6.98
CA PRO A 115 -4.31 19.70 7.29
C PRO A 115 -3.97 19.72 8.79
N PRO A 116 -3.25 18.70 9.30
CA PRO A 116 -2.77 18.67 10.67
C PRO A 116 -1.99 19.95 11.03
N VAL A 117 -2.13 20.41 12.27
CA VAL A 117 -1.38 21.58 12.76
C VAL A 117 0.10 21.24 12.76
N GLU A 118 0.86 21.89 11.90
CA GLU A 118 2.31 21.70 11.83
C GLU A 118 2.98 22.31 13.06
N SER A 119 3.85 21.54 13.68
CA SER A 119 4.71 22.00 14.75
C SER A 119 5.75 23.01 14.22
N ARG A 120 6.35 23.80 15.13
CA ARG A 120 7.40 24.77 14.75
C ARG A 120 8.59 24.10 14.03
N ALA A 121 8.95 22.88 14.45
CA ALA A 121 10.05 22.13 13.86
C ALA A 121 9.71 21.68 12.42
N GLU A 122 8.52 21.09 12.22
CA GLU A 122 8.05 20.66 10.91
C GLU A 122 7.94 21.81 9.91
N LYS A 123 7.49 22.99 10.37
CA LYS A 123 7.47 24.20 9.53
C LYS A 123 8.86 24.63 9.09
N ALA A 124 9.81 24.69 10.01
CA ALA A 124 11.19 25.09 9.71
C ALA A 124 11.88 24.10 8.75
N GLU A 125 11.62 22.81 8.91
CA GLU A 125 12.14 21.77 8.00
C GLU A 125 11.52 21.87 6.61
N ARG A 126 10.21 22.10 6.49
CA ARG A 126 9.56 22.29 5.18
C ARG A 126 10.09 23.55 4.48
N GLU A 127 10.22 24.66 5.21
CA GLU A 127 10.81 25.89 4.69
C GLU A 127 12.26 25.66 4.23
N ALA A 128 13.07 24.91 5.00
CA ALA A 128 14.42 24.55 4.60
C ALA A 128 14.44 23.64 3.35
N GLN A 129 13.51 22.68 3.25
CA GLN A 129 13.37 21.81 2.07
C GLN A 129 12.89 22.58 0.84
N GLU A 130 11.96 23.53 1.00
CA GLU A 130 11.50 24.42 -0.05
C GLU A 130 12.62 25.36 -0.53
N GLN A 131 13.41 25.92 0.40
CA GLN A 131 14.60 26.71 0.08
C GLN A 131 15.65 25.87 -0.64
N ALA A 132 15.91 24.64 -0.19
CA ALA A 132 16.85 23.72 -0.86
C ALA A 132 16.36 23.30 -2.24
N LYS A 133 15.05 23.06 -2.41
CA LYS A 133 14.43 22.72 -3.70
C LYS A 133 14.45 23.90 -4.67
N ALA A 134 14.19 25.12 -4.17
CA ALA A 134 14.29 26.34 -4.96
C ALA A 134 15.74 26.61 -5.39
N ALA A 135 16.70 26.50 -4.47
CA ALA A 135 18.12 26.64 -4.78
C ALA A 135 18.60 25.61 -5.82
N ARG A 136 18.10 24.37 -5.75
CA ARG A 136 18.41 23.31 -6.74
C ARG A 136 17.77 23.55 -8.11
N LEU A 137 16.67 24.30 -8.19
CA LEU A 137 16.01 24.62 -9.45
C LEU A 137 16.68 25.81 -10.17
N GLU A 138 17.37 26.67 -9.42
CA GLU A 138 18.14 27.81 -9.91
C GLU A 138 19.58 27.43 -10.33
N GLU A 139 20.04 26.20 -10.08
CA GLU A 139 21.30 25.70 -10.66
C GLU A 139 21.12 25.43 -12.16
N PRO A 140 21.93 26.07 -13.05
CA PRO A 140 21.82 25.84 -14.48
C PRO A 140 22.23 24.39 -14.82
N LEU A 141 21.45 23.76 -15.72
CA LEU A 141 21.63 22.39 -16.20
C LEU A 141 22.98 22.12 -16.92
N ASP A 142 23.86 23.13 -17.03
CA ASP A 142 25.14 23.09 -17.76
C ASP A 142 26.38 22.98 -16.87
N ALA A 143 26.23 22.81 -15.54
CA ALA A 143 27.37 22.46 -14.69
C ALA A 143 27.74 20.97 -14.90
N GLN A 144 28.51 20.70 -15.96
CA GLN A 144 29.22 19.44 -16.13
C GLN A 144 29.90 19.11 -14.79
N PRO A 145 29.65 17.94 -14.16
CA PRO A 145 30.40 17.55 -12.98
C PRO A 145 31.89 17.62 -13.32
N PRO A 146 32.77 18.02 -12.39
CA PRO A 146 34.20 18.07 -12.65
C PRO A 146 34.68 16.65 -12.99
N HIS A 147 34.69 16.34 -14.27
CA HIS A 147 35.46 15.24 -14.80
C HIS A 147 36.92 15.57 -14.49
N PRO A 148 37.69 14.66 -13.86
CA PRO A 148 39.12 14.85 -13.75
C PRO A 148 39.71 14.90 -15.18
N GLN A 149 39.98 16.10 -15.68
CA GLN A 149 40.54 16.31 -17.00
C GLN A 149 42.05 16.01 -17.00
N GLY A 150 42.47 15.10 -17.89
CA GLY A 150 43.61 15.39 -18.77
C GLY A 150 44.96 14.72 -18.47
N VAL A 151 45.15 13.56 -19.11
CA VAL A 151 46.36 12.86 -19.58
C VAL A 151 47.64 13.66 -19.91
N GLY A 152 48.79 12.99 -19.68
CA GLY A 152 50.08 13.13 -20.38
C GLY A 152 51.13 12.31 -19.62
N SER A 153 51.99 11.44 -20.16
CA SER A 153 52.50 11.15 -21.52
C SER A 153 53.17 9.76 -21.46
N GLN A 154 53.33 9.12 -22.63
CA GLN A 154 53.92 7.79 -22.85
C GLN A 154 55.23 7.51 -22.09
N GLU A 155 55.42 6.29 -21.59
CA GLU A 155 56.64 5.50 -21.87
C GLU A 155 56.28 4.01 -22.00
N SER A 156 56.85 3.41 -23.03
CA SER A 156 56.77 2.02 -23.46
C SER A 156 57.48 1.06 -22.50
N PHE A 157 56.88 -0.09 -22.19
CA PHE A 157 57.66 -1.27 -21.81
C PHE A 157 57.10 -2.53 -22.47
N THR A 158 58.00 -3.16 -23.22
CA THR A 158 57.83 -4.38 -24.03
C THR A 158 57.60 -5.61 -23.16
N GLY A 159 56.83 -6.55 -23.68
CA GLY A 159 56.38 -7.73 -22.94
C GLY A 159 57.42 -8.84 -22.79
N GLN A 160 57.00 -9.93 -22.15
CA GLN A 160 57.26 -11.32 -22.51
C GLN A 160 56.44 -12.17 -21.52
N GLY A 161 55.77 -13.21 -22.02
CA GLY A 161 54.94 -14.10 -21.22
C GLY A 161 55.75 -15.11 -20.39
N PRO A 162 55.18 -16.31 -20.17
CA PRO A 162 54.86 -16.85 -18.87
C PRO A 162 55.92 -17.86 -18.38
N ASP A 163 55.80 -18.30 -17.13
CA ASP A 163 55.71 -19.72 -16.73
C ASP A 163 56.33 -20.01 -15.33
N ALA A 164 55.68 -20.96 -14.66
CA ALA A 164 56.17 -21.89 -13.63
C ALA A 164 57.03 -21.40 -12.45
N GLY A 165 56.44 -21.56 -11.25
CA GLY A 165 56.94 -22.58 -10.34
C GLY A 165 57.63 -22.16 -9.04
N THR A 166 57.20 -22.85 -7.98
CA THR A 166 57.96 -23.28 -6.79
C THR A 166 58.01 -22.36 -5.57
N ASP A 167 57.26 -22.78 -4.55
CA ASP A 167 57.64 -23.01 -3.14
C ASP A 167 58.74 -22.15 -2.48
N VAL A 168 58.49 -21.72 -1.22
CA VAL A 168 59.37 -21.93 -0.05
C VAL A 168 58.87 -21.11 1.16
N SER A 169 58.51 -21.87 2.20
CA SER A 169 58.54 -21.60 3.66
C SER A 169 59.39 -20.43 4.17
N HIS A 170 58.92 -19.67 5.17
CA HIS A 170 59.39 -19.72 6.58
C HIS A 170 58.84 -18.56 7.45
N GLN A 171 58.35 -18.96 8.64
CA GLN A 171 58.44 -18.34 9.97
C GLN A 171 58.38 -16.82 10.20
N GLY A 172 57.52 -16.48 11.17
CA GLY A 172 57.58 -15.31 12.03
C GLY A 172 56.50 -15.41 13.09
#